data_AF-A0A2W1K8L4-F1
#
_entry.id   AF-A0A2W1K8L4-F1
#
_cell.length_a   1.000
_cell.length_b   1.000
_cell.length_c   1.000
_cell.angle_alpha   90.00
_cell.angle_beta   90.00
_cell.angle_gamma   90.00
#
_symmetry.space_group_name_H-M   'P 1'
#
loop_
_entity.id
_entity.type
_entity.pdbx_description
1 polymer ?
#
loop_
_entity_poly.entity_id
_entity_poly.type
_entity_poly.pdbx_seq_one_letter_code
_entity_poly.pdbx_strand_id
1 'polypeptide(L)'
;MKSVLQICCVLLCIFLVSCSAVKRAERASHKKDKNEVAVVDRRESIEDEEDRNEELKEDRGDEDKVAVKKPVDTGPVFEDINEKYIYDYVAIAQEEMKLYGIPASITLAQGILESSAGKGELTRKSNNHFGIKCNGWQGEKAYHDDDAYQECFRKYKDPKYSFRDHSLFLKERRRYAALFELDIEDYKGWAHGLKKAGYATDPRYPAKLIGLIERYNLSQYDRQVLGNAYTQNQKSGSLKADHTSIRYTVKKGDTLYGIAKQHNLTIEELKMLNNLNSNDLAIGQKLYVKSL
;
A
#
# COMPACT_ATOMS: atom_id res chain seq x y z
N MET A 1 55.41 20.56 -27.82
CA MET A 1 55.62 20.46 -29.28
C MET A 1 56.99 19.85 -29.55
N LYS A 2 57.03 18.59 -29.99
CA LYS A 2 58.05 17.95 -30.85
C LYS A 2 57.64 16.47 -31.00
N SER A 3 57.61 16.06 -32.26
CA SER A 3 56.94 14.90 -32.85
C SER A 3 57.87 13.66 -32.90
N VAL A 4 57.43 12.61 -33.62
CA VAL A 4 58.16 11.41 -34.16
C VAL A 4 57.91 10.15 -33.30
N LEU A 5 57.46 8.95 -33.74
CA LEU A 5 57.25 8.22 -35.02
C LEU A 5 56.39 6.96 -34.64
N GLN A 6 55.23 6.64 -35.23
CA GLN A 6 54.96 5.79 -36.41
C GLN A 6 55.37 4.29 -36.35
N ILE A 7 54.43 3.42 -36.78
CA ILE A 7 54.52 2.05 -37.40
C ILE A 7 53.65 1.01 -36.65
N CYS A 8 52.43 0.69 -37.13
CA CYS A 8 52.01 -0.49 -37.94
C CYS A 8 52.00 -1.80 -37.13
N CYS A 9 51.18 -2.84 -37.31
CA CYS A 9 50.04 -3.21 -38.15
C CYS A 9 49.68 -4.65 -37.71
N VAL A 10 48.39 -5.04 -37.75
CA VAL A 10 47.89 -6.32 -38.33
C VAL A 10 47.84 -7.61 -37.45
N LEU A 11 46.72 -8.34 -37.62
CA LEU A 11 46.31 -9.72 -37.24
C LEU A 11 45.66 -9.88 -35.85
N LEU A 12 44.36 -10.16 -35.68
CA LEU A 12 43.40 -11.07 -36.34
C LEU A 12 43.66 -12.58 -36.10
N CYS A 13 42.70 -13.17 -35.37
CA CYS A 13 42.23 -14.56 -35.41
C CYS A 13 42.86 -15.68 -34.54
N ILE A 14 42.00 -16.15 -33.61
CA ILE A 14 41.56 -17.54 -33.38
C ILE A 14 42.57 -18.51 -32.76
N PHE A 15 42.24 -19.02 -31.56
CA PHE A 15 42.17 -20.47 -31.34
C PHE A 15 41.07 -20.85 -30.34
N LEU A 16 40.12 -21.63 -30.87
CA LEU A 16 39.11 -22.39 -30.15
C LEU A 16 39.78 -23.55 -29.42
N VAL A 17 39.37 -23.83 -28.18
CA VAL A 17 39.42 -25.18 -27.62
C VAL A 17 38.05 -25.53 -27.08
N SER A 18 37.35 -26.35 -27.85
CA SER A 18 36.24 -27.19 -27.43
C SER A 18 36.81 -28.41 -26.71
N CYS A 19 36.18 -28.82 -25.61
CA CYS A 19 36.22 -30.21 -25.19
C CYS A 19 34.82 -30.61 -24.71
N SER A 20 34.15 -31.35 -25.59
CA SER A 20 32.87 -32.02 -25.37
C SER A 20 33.05 -33.21 -24.41
N ALA A 21 32.18 -33.34 -23.43
CA ALA A 21 31.90 -34.63 -22.80
C ALA A 21 30.38 -34.77 -22.59
N VAL A 22 29.77 -35.49 -23.54
CA VAL A 22 28.41 -36.03 -23.46
C VAL A 22 28.47 -37.34 -22.69
N LYS A 23 27.73 -37.48 -21.59
CA LYS A 23 27.22 -38.78 -21.12
C LYS A 23 25.80 -38.67 -20.53
N ARG A 24 24.87 -39.12 -21.36
CA ARG A 24 23.72 -40.02 -21.14
C ARG A 24 23.07 -40.08 -19.75
N ALA A 25 21.75 -39.89 -19.77
CA ALA A 25 20.80 -40.24 -18.74
C ALA A 25 20.77 -41.75 -18.46
N GLU A 26 20.70 -42.11 -17.17
CA GLU A 26 20.27 -43.43 -16.72
C GLU A 26 18.89 -43.30 -16.06
N ARG A 27 17.91 -44.02 -16.63
CA ARG A 27 16.65 -44.36 -15.96
C ARG A 27 16.92 -45.59 -15.10
N ALA A 28 16.73 -45.47 -13.79
CA ALA A 28 16.51 -46.61 -12.92
C ALA A 28 15.03 -46.63 -12.49
N SER A 29 14.35 -47.68 -12.95
CA SER A 29 13.01 -48.11 -12.57
C SER A 29 13.08 -48.87 -11.25
N HIS A 30 12.18 -48.57 -10.30
CA HIS A 30 11.59 -49.43 -9.25
C HIS A 30 10.96 -48.48 -8.21
N LYS A 31 9.79 -48.70 -7.61
CA LYS A 31 8.75 -49.72 -7.66
C LYS A 31 7.52 -49.02 -7.08
N LYS A 32 6.36 -49.23 -7.69
CA LYS A 32 5.09 -48.60 -7.34
C LYS A 32 4.41 -49.46 -6.28
N ASP A 33 4.47 -49.07 -5.01
CA ASP A 33 3.58 -49.63 -3.99
C ASP A 33 2.31 -48.78 -3.94
N LYS A 34 1.28 -49.30 -4.59
CA LYS A 34 -0.11 -49.02 -4.25
C LYS A 34 -0.52 -50.11 -3.26
N ASN A 35 -1.01 -49.72 -2.10
CA ASN A 35 -2.08 -50.49 -1.49
C ASN A 35 -3.16 -49.55 -0.96
N GLU A 36 -4.35 -50.00 -1.26
CA GLU A 36 -5.66 -49.41 -1.26
C GLU A 36 -6.33 -49.66 0.09
N VAL A 37 -7.12 -48.71 0.59
CA VAL A 37 -8.19 -49.04 1.54
C VAL A 37 -9.45 -48.31 1.09
N ALA A 38 -10.33 -49.09 0.45
CA ALA A 38 -11.74 -48.83 0.31
C ALA A 38 -12.47 -49.59 1.43
N VAL A 39 -13.35 -48.92 2.18
CA VAL A 39 -14.41 -49.52 3.02
C VAL A 39 -15.54 -48.49 2.99
N VAL A 40 -16.51 -48.59 2.08
CA VAL A 40 -17.72 -49.44 2.10
C VAL A 40 -18.64 -49.17 3.30
N ASP A 41 -19.72 -48.49 2.93
CA ASP A 41 -21.05 -48.38 3.53
C ASP A 41 -21.53 -49.58 4.36
N ARG A 42 -22.13 -49.28 5.51
CA ARG A 42 -23.12 -50.16 6.16
C ARG A 42 -24.14 -49.29 6.91
N ARG A 43 -25.35 -49.23 6.36
CA ARG A 43 -26.61 -48.94 7.06
C ARG A 43 -27.08 -50.14 7.89
N GLU A 44 -27.73 -49.86 9.01
CA GLU A 44 -28.96 -50.46 9.58
C GLU A 44 -29.27 -49.63 10.85
N SER A 45 -30.31 -48.78 10.89
CA SER A 45 -31.76 -49.01 11.06
C SER A 45 -32.19 -49.27 12.51
N ILE A 46 -33.21 -48.51 12.95
CA ILE A 46 -34.26 -48.69 13.97
C ILE A 46 -34.69 -47.25 14.32
N GLU A 47 -35.74 -46.68 13.73
CA GLU A 47 -37.20 -46.86 13.97
C GLU A 47 -37.71 -46.12 15.23
N ASP A 48 -39.00 -45.75 15.14
CA ASP A 48 -39.88 -45.05 16.09
C ASP A 48 -40.07 -43.54 15.78
N GLU A 49 -40.93 -43.19 14.81
CA GLU A 49 -42.41 -42.96 14.93
C GLU A 49 -42.75 -41.66 15.68
N GLU A 50 -43.13 -40.61 14.94
CA GLU A 50 -44.52 -40.19 14.67
C GLU A 50 -45.24 -39.63 15.89
N ASP A 51 -45.51 -38.31 15.89
CA ASP A 51 -46.89 -37.90 16.18
C ASP A 51 -47.26 -36.48 15.69
N ARG A 52 -48.34 -36.48 14.91
CA ARG A 52 -49.39 -35.46 14.72
C ARG A 52 -49.07 -34.06 14.18
N ASN A 53 -49.44 -33.92 12.90
CA ASN A 53 -50.17 -32.76 12.39
C ASN A 53 -51.55 -32.67 13.06
N GLU A 54 -51.92 -31.49 13.56
CA GLU A 54 -53.32 -31.05 13.65
C GLU A 54 -53.40 -29.57 13.25
N GLU A 55 -54.10 -29.30 12.16
CA GLU A 55 -54.55 -27.98 11.72
C GLU A 55 -55.72 -27.53 12.61
N LEU A 56 -55.64 -26.36 13.26
CA LEU A 56 -56.81 -25.52 13.53
C LEU A 56 -56.42 -24.03 13.51
N LYS A 57 -57.22 -23.28 12.74
CA LYS A 57 -57.10 -21.85 12.42
C LYS A 57 -57.48 -20.99 13.62
N GLU A 58 -56.82 -19.85 13.79
CA GLU A 58 -57.49 -18.66 14.33
C GLU A 58 -56.92 -17.37 13.73
N ASP A 59 -57.84 -16.63 13.13
CA ASP A 59 -57.78 -15.25 12.65
C ASP A 59 -57.40 -14.29 13.77
N ARG A 60 -56.45 -13.37 13.51
CA ARG A 60 -56.39 -12.04 14.13
C ARG A 60 -55.31 -11.15 13.51
N GLY A 61 -55.77 -10.18 12.71
CA GLY A 61 -55.38 -8.78 12.86
C GLY A 61 -54.10 -8.30 12.17
N ASP A 62 -54.30 -7.38 11.22
CA ASP A 62 -53.33 -6.41 10.72
C ASP A 62 -52.36 -5.89 11.80
N GLU A 63 -51.06 -6.11 11.59
CA GLU A 63 -50.04 -5.11 11.89
C GLU A 63 -48.98 -5.16 10.79
N ASP A 64 -49.11 -4.22 9.87
CA ASP A 64 -48.14 -3.91 8.83
C ASP A 64 -46.83 -3.42 9.48
N LYS A 65 -46.00 -4.38 9.92
CA LYS A 65 -44.64 -4.11 10.38
C LYS A 65 -43.77 -3.85 9.16
N VAL A 66 -43.86 -2.63 8.64
CA VAL A 66 -42.82 -2.05 7.79
C VAL A 66 -41.55 -2.02 8.61
N ALA A 67 -40.76 -3.09 8.50
CA ALA A 67 -39.43 -3.17 9.04
C ALA A 67 -38.60 -2.06 8.37
N VAL A 68 -38.47 -0.93 9.07
CA VAL A 68 -37.54 0.13 8.71
C VAL A 68 -36.14 -0.50 8.72
N LYS A 69 -35.68 -0.90 7.53
CA LYS A 69 -34.29 -1.30 7.32
C LYS A 69 -33.44 -0.10 7.73
N LYS A 70 -32.74 -0.21 8.86
CA LYS A 70 -31.76 0.79 9.28
C LYS A 70 -30.81 1.03 8.10
N PRO A 71 -30.47 2.30 7.78
CA PRO A 71 -29.53 2.58 6.72
C PRO A 71 -28.23 1.84 7.03
N VAL A 72 -27.88 0.90 6.15
CA VAL A 72 -26.61 0.18 6.22
C VAL A 72 -25.54 1.20 5.88
N ASP A 73 -24.68 1.50 6.86
CA ASP A 73 -23.45 2.25 6.63
C ASP A 73 -22.54 1.40 5.73
N THR A 74 -22.75 1.51 4.44
CA THR A 74 -21.84 0.96 3.44
C THR A 74 -20.72 1.99 3.34
N GLY A 75 -19.58 1.69 3.94
CA GLY A 75 -18.38 2.52 3.84
C GLY A 75 -18.00 2.85 2.38
N PRO A 76 -16.91 3.62 2.17
CA PRO A 76 -16.55 4.09 0.84
C PRO A 76 -16.44 2.95 -0.16
N VAL A 77 -17.12 3.10 -1.29
CA VAL A 77 -17.02 2.22 -2.46
C VAL A 77 -15.86 2.73 -3.32
N PHE A 78 -15.01 1.81 -3.75
CA PHE A 78 -13.85 2.09 -4.60
C PHE A 78 -14.07 1.46 -5.99
N GLU A 79 -13.74 2.20 -7.04
CA GLU A 79 -13.87 1.69 -8.42
C GLU A 79 -12.86 0.57 -8.70
N ASP A 80 -11.67 0.66 -8.10
CA ASP A 80 -10.63 -0.34 -8.23
C ASP A 80 -9.75 -0.47 -6.97
N ILE A 81 -8.80 -1.41 -7.04
CA ILE A 81 -7.87 -1.69 -5.94
C ILE A 81 -6.87 -0.53 -5.71
N ASN A 82 -6.59 0.29 -6.71
CA ASN A 82 -5.68 1.42 -6.60
C ASN A 82 -6.34 2.56 -5.82
N GLU A 83 -7.62 2.85 -6.08
CA GLU A 83 -8.38 3.84 -5.29
C GLU A 83 -8.45 3.44 -3.81
N LYS A 84 -8.68 2.14 -3.54
CA LYS A 84 -8.63 1.64 -2.17
C LYS A 84 -7.23 1.82 -1.57
N TYR A 85 -6.18 1.49 -2.31
CA TYR A 85 -4.80 1.66 -1.83
C TYR A 85 -4.49 3.13 -1.53
N ILE A 86 -4.88 4.05 -2.41
CA ILE A 86 -4.73 5.49 -2.21
C ILE A 86 -5.47 5.91 -0.94
N TYR A 87 -6.71 5.48 -0.78
CA TYR A 87 -7.51 5.75 0.42
C TYR A 87 -6.82 5.26 1.70
N ASP A 88 -6.30 4.04 1.69
CA ASP A 88 -5.69 3.42 2.88
C ASP A 88 -4.39 4.15 3.29
N TYR A 89 -3.61 4.67 2.32
CA TYR A 89 -2.23 5.11 2.55
C TYR A 89 -1.94 6.59 2.29
N VAL A 90 -2.89 7.37 1.77
CA VAL A 90 -2.69 8.80 1.46
C VAL A 90 -2.23 9.60 2.67
N ALA A 91 -2.81 9.36 3.84
CA ALA A 91 -2.43 10.08 5.07
C ALA A 91 -0.95 9.84 5.43
N ILE A 92 -0.48 8.60 5.30
CA ILE A 92 0.92 8.23 5.54
C ILE A 92 1.82 8.89 4.50
N ALA A 93 1.46 8.83 3.21
CA ALA A 93 2.25 9.47 2.15
C ALA A 93 2.37 11.00 2.33
N GLN A 94 1.30 11.67 2.77
CA GLN A 94 1.32 13.10 3.09
C GLN A 94 2.16 13.42 4.33
N GLU A 95 2.15 12.56 5.34
CA GLU A 95 3.03 12.69 6.51
C GLU A 95 4.51 12.53 6.11
N GLU A 96 4.83 11.52 5.32
CA GLU A 96 6.18 11.29 4.82
C GLU A 96 6.68 12.44 3.92
N MET A 97 5.79 13.04 3.12
CA MET A 97 6.10 14.26 2.37
C MET A 97 6.50 15.42 3.29
N LYS A 98 5.75 15.66 4.37
CA LYS A 98 6.06 16.72 5.35
C LYS A 98 7.41 16.49 6.04
N LEU A 99 7.69 15.24 6.40
CA LEU A 99 8.88 14.89 7.19
C LEU A 99 10.15 14.78 6.37
N TYR A 100 10.07 14.27 5.14
CA TYR A 100 11.26 13.91 4.35
C TYR A 100 11.35 14.65 3.02
N GLY A 101 10.26 15.26 2.55
CA GLY A 101 10.24 16.04 1.31
C GLY A 101 10.14 15.19 0.03
N ILE A 102 9.60 13.97 0.11
CA ILE A 102 9.24 13.19 -1.08
C ILE A 102 7.77 13.52 -1.42
N PRO A 103 7.42 13.88 -2.67
CA PRO A 103 6.04 14.13 -3.03
C PRO A 103 5.13 12.95 -2.63
N ALA A 104 3.98 13.24 -2.02
CA ALA A 104 3.00 12.23 -1.64
C ALA A 104 2.50 11.47 -2.89
N SER A 105 2.36 12.17 -4.01
CA SER A 105 2.01 11.58 -5.31
C SER A 105 3.01 10.52 -5.78
N ILE A 106 4.31 10.80 -5.65
CA ILE A 106 5.40 9.86 -5.98
C ILE A 106 5.35 8.66 -5.04
N THR A 107 5.23 8.89 -3.74
CA THR A 107 5.18 7.83 -2.73
C THR A 107 4.00 6.89 -2.96
N LEU A 108 2.82 7.43 -3.27
CA LEU A 108 1.63 6.63 -3.57
C LEU A 108 1.77 5.87 -4.90
N ALA A 109 2.28 6.50 -5.95
CA ALA A 109 2.46 5.85 -7.25
C ALA A 109 3.47 4.70 -7.19
N GLN A 110 4.60 4.89 -6.50
CA GLN A 110 5.55 3.81 -6.23
C GLN A 110 4.89 2.72 -5.39
N GLY A 111 4.20 3.08 -4.30
CA GLY A 111 3.50 2.12 -3.46
C GLY A 111 2.51 1.26 -4.25
N ILE A 112 1.70 1.85 -5.13
CA ILE A 112 0.77 1.11 -6.01
C ILE A 112 1.55 0.15 -6.92
N LEU A 113 2.59 0.65 -7.59
CA LEU A 113 3.33 -0.12 -8.59
C LEU A 113 4.12 -1.29 -7.98
N GLU A 114 4.90 -1.02 -6.92
CA GLU A 114 5.80 -2.00 -6.30
C GLU A 114 5.02 -3.06 -5.50
N SER A 115 3.90 -2.68 -4.87
CA SER A 115 3.11 -3.61 -4.03
C SER A 115 1.94 -4.26 -4.76
N SER A 116 1.76 -3.99 -6.07
CA SER A 116 0.53 -4.34 -6.80
C SER A 116 -0.72 -3.87 -6.04
N ALA A 117 -0.74 -2.60 -5.62
CA ALA A 117 -1.77 -2.00 -4.77
C ALA A 117 -2.05 -2.81 -3.49
N GLY A 118 -0.99 -3.25 -2.81
CA GLY A 118 -1.03 -4.04 -1.58
C GLY A 118 -1.38 -5.51 -1.80
N LYS A 119 -1.58 -5.95 -3.04
CA LYS A 119 -1.91 -7.34 -3.40
C LYS A 119 -0.69 -8.18 -3.77
N GLY A 120 0.52 -7.64 -3.70
CA GLY A 120 1.75 -8.41 -3.83
C GLY A 120 1.89 -9.43 -2.70
N GLU A 121 2.42 -10.61 -3.01
CA GLU A 121 2.64 -11.66 -2.01
C GLU A 121 3.61 -11.19 -0.91
N LEU A 122 4.73 -10.56 -1.30
CA LEU A 122 5.67 -9.96 -0.38
C LEU A 122 4.97 -8.98 0.55
N THR A 123 4.19 -8.04 0.00
CA THR A 123 3.47 -7.02 0.80
C THR A 123 2.49 -7.66 1.77
N ARG A 124 1.68 -8.64 1.36
CA ARG A 124 0.74 -9.32 2.27
C ARG A 124 1.42 -10.06 3.42
N LYS A 125 2.59 -10.64 3.19
CA LYS A 125 3.31 -11.43 4.21
C LYS A 125 4.18 -10.57 5.12
N SER A 126 4.56 -9.38 4.68
CA SER A 126 5.63 -8.61 5.33
C SER A 126 5.34 -7.13 5.55
N ASN A 127 4.20 -6.61 5.08
CA ASN A 127 3.91 -5.19 4.99
C ASN A 127 5.01 -4.38 4.26
N ASN A 128 5.81 -5.01 3.40
CA ASN A 128 6.81 -4.33 2.59
C ASN A 128 6.16 -3.87 1.28
N HIS A 129 5.89 -2.58 1.18
CA HIS A 129 5.18 -1.97 0.05
C HIS A 129 6.12 -1.53 -1.09
N PHE A 130 7.42 -1.45 -0.83
CA PHE A 130 8.40 -0.86 -1.76
C PHE A 130 9.54 -1.81 -2.12
N GLY A 131 9.41 -3.11 -1.82
CA GLY A 131 10.41 -4.12 -2.16
C GLY A 131 11.78 -3.89 -1.49
N ILE A 132 11.83 -3.30 -0.29
CA ILE A 132 13.11 -2.95 0.33
C ILE A 132 13.84 -4.21 0.82
N LYS A 133 15.02 -4.47 0.23
CA LYS A 133 15.89 -5.61 0.56
C LYS A 133 16.59 -5.44 1.91
N CYS A 134 16.99 -6.55 2.54
CA CYS A 134 17.54 -6.56 3.89
C CYS A 134 18.81 -5.69 4.05
N ASN A 135 19.86 -5.87 3.25
CA ASN A 135 21.08 -5.04 3.26
C ASN A 135 21.55 -4.61 4.67
N GLY A 136 21.82 -5.58 5.56
CA GLY A 136 22.23 -5.31 6.95
C GLY A 136 21.07 -5.12 7.94
N TRP A 137 19.82 -5.30 7.50
CA TRP A 137 18.63 -5.25 8.34
C TRP A 137 18.67 -6.25 9.51
N GLN A 138 18.40 -5.74 10.71
CA GLN A 138 18.40 -6.49 11.96
C GLN A 138 16.98 -6.87 12.45
N GLY A 139 15.94 -6.28 11.87
CA GLY A 139 14.56 -6.61 12.20
C GLY A 139 14.08 -7.90 11.52
N GLU A 140 12.76 -8.13 11.57
CA GLU A 140 12.15 -9.29 10.92
C GLU A 140 12.38 -9.29 9.41
N LYS A 141 12.47 -10.48 8.83
CA LYS A 141 12.76 -10.70 7.42
C LYS A 141 11.66 -11.54 6.78
N ALA A 142 11.44 -11.33 5.50
CA ALA A 142 10.65 -12.20 4.65
C ALA A 142 11.51 -12.62 3.45
N TYR A 143 11.37 -13.87 3.02
CA TYR A 143 12.05 -14.37 1.83
C TYR A 143 11.03 -14.50 0.71
N HIS A 144 11.38 -14.02 -0.46
CA HIS A 144 10.52 -14.03 -1.64
C HIS A 144 11.40 -14.21 -2.88
N ASP A 145 10.90 -14.94 -3.86
CA ASP A 145 11.60 -15.18 -5.12
C ASP A 145 11.23 -14.04 -6.07
N ASP A 146 12.14 -13.08 -6.26
CA ASP A 146 11.95 -11.90 -7.13
C ASP A 146 13.01 -11.90 -8.24
N ASP A 147 14.18 -11.27 -8.01
CA ASP A 147 15.33 -11.32 -8.93
C ASP A 147 16.15 -12.62 -8.77
N ALA A 148 16.13 -13.19 -7.56
CA ALA A 148 16.89 -14.36 -7.18
C ALA A 148 16.08 -15.26 -6.24
N TYR A 149 16.43 -16.55 -6.20
CA TYR A 149 15.82 -17.50 -5.28
C TYR A 149 16.05 -17.07 -3.81
N GLN A 150 14.97 -17.00 -3.04
CA GLN A 150 14.95 -16.65 -1.62
C GLN A 150 15.67 -15.35 -1.31
N GLU A 151 15.36 -14.30 -2.08
CA GLU A 151 15.90 -12.98 -1.78
C GLU A 151 15.33 -12.43 -0.46
N CYS A 152 16.19 -11.78 0.33
CA CYS A 152 15.84 -11.28 1.65
C CYS A 152 15.23 -9.88 1.56
N PHE A 153 13.99 -9.76 2.00
CA PHE A 153 13.26 -8.50 2.15
C PHE A 153 12.99 -8.17 3.61
N ARG A 154 12.94 -6.87 3.90
CA ARG A 154 12.57 -6.37 5.23
C ARG A 154 11.10 -6.69 5.50
N LYS A 155 10.77 -7.07 6.74
CA LYS A 155 9.40 -7.28 7.22
C LYS A 155 9.07 -6.27 8.31
N TYR A 156 7.85 -5.74 8.23
CA TYR A 156 7.35 -4.68 9.09
C TYR A 156 6.07 -5.12 9.79
N LYS A 157 5.89 -4.62 11.02
CA LYS A 157 4.67 -4.86 11.80
C LYS A 157 3.46 -4.11 11.25
N ASP A 158 3.69 -2.97 10.60
CA ASP A 158 2.67 -2.06 10.09
C ASP A 158 3.17 -1.42 8.79
N PRO A 159 2.33 -1.25 7.75
CA PRO A 159 2.68 -0.57 6.51
C PRO A 159 3.41 0.76 6.70
N LYS A 160 3.05 1.57 7.71
CA LYS A 160 3.68 2.88 7.94
C LYS A 160 5.20 2.81 8.10
N TYR A 161 5.73 1.71 8.64
CA TYR A 161 7.17 1.52 8.77
C TYR A 161 7.85 1.23 7.44
N SER A 162 7.17 0.57 6.50
CA SER A 162 7.67 0.41 5.14
C SER A 162 7.69 1.73 4.38
N PHE A 163 6.69 2.59 4.59
CA PHE A 163 6.66 3.95 4.02
C PHE A 163 7.79 4.81 4.58
N ARG A 164 7.97 4.79 5.91
CA ARG A 164 9.09 5.47 6.57
C ARG A 164 10.45 5.00 6.07
N ASP A 165 10.65 3.69 5.97
CA ASP A 165 11.92 3.13 5.51
C ASP A 165 12.18 3.45 4.03
N HIS A 166 11.13 3.53 3.20
CA HIS A 166 11.22 4.03 1.84
C HIS A 166 11.65 5.50 1.78
N SER A 167 11.06 6.37 2.61
CA SER A 167 11.44 7.77 2.71
C SER A 167 12.90 7.94 3.11
N LEU A 168 13.35 7.22 4.14
CA LEU A 168 14.75 7.22 4.58
C LEU A 168 15.68 6.68 3.49
N PHE A 169 15.29 5.59 2.82
CA PHE A 169 16.04 5.01 1.70
C PHE A 169 16.30 6.03 0.59
N LEU A 170 15.31 6.85 0.22
CA LEU A 170 15.48 7.91 -0.76
C LEU A 170 16.26 9.10 -0.19
N LYS A 171 15.96 9.52 1.04
CA LYS A 171 16.55 10.73 1.65
C LYS A 171 18.04 10.57 1.97
N GLU A 172 18.46 9.42 2.48
CA GLU A 172 19.81 9.22 3.02
C GLU A 172 20.82 8.80 1.95
N ARG A 173 20.37 8.22 0.85
CA ARG A 173 21.27 7.70 -0.19
C ARG A 173 21.62 8.79 -1.18
N ARG A 174 22.90 9.18 -1.20
CA ARG A 174 23.48 10.20 -2.09
C ARG A 174 23.05 10.10 -3.56
N ARG A 175 22.82 8.89 -4.09
CA ARG A 175 22.38 8.67 -5.48
C ARG A 175 21.03 9.33 -5.81
N TYR A 176 20.18 9.56 -4.80
CA TYR A 176 18.87 10.20 -4.93
C TYR A 176 18.88 11.69 -4.54
N ALA A 177 20.00 12.23 -4.05
CA ALA A 177 20.05 13.60 -3.51
C ALA A 177 19.54 14.67 -4.49
N ALA A 178 19.85 14.52 -5.78
CA ALA A 178 19.41 15.45 -6.82
C ALA A 178 17.88 15.53 -7.01
N LEU A 179 17.11 14.54 -6.51
CA LEU A 179 15.66 14.59 -6.52
C LEU A 179 15.12 15.67 -5.58
N PHE A 180 15.80 15.90 -4.45
CA PHE A 180 15.38 16.86 -3.43
C PHE A 180 15.70 18.31 -3.78
N GLU A 181 16.38 18.54 -4.90
CA GLU A 181 16.61 19.88 -5.48
C GLU A 181 15.53 20.26 -6.49
N LEU A 182 14.68 19.30 -6.88
CA LEU A 182 13.54 19.56 -7.76
C LEU A 182 12.45 20.30 -7.01
N ASP A 183 11.62 21.02 -7.77
CA ASP A 183 10.34 21.50 -7.23
C ASP A 183 9.55 20.30 -6.69
N ILE A 184 9.00 20.47 -5.50
CA ILE A 184 8.25 19.42 -4.82
C ILE A 184 6.94 19.07 -5.55
N GLU A 185 6.44 19.96 -6.42
CA GLU A 185 5.31 19.68 -7.30
C GLU A 185 5.73 19.02 -8.63
N ASP A 186 7.02 18.96 -8.96
CA ASP A 186 7.53 18.37 -10.21
C ASP A 186 7.63 16.83 -10.14
N TYR A 187 6.48 16.18 -9.99
CA TYR A 187 6.41 14.71 -9.96
C TYR A 187 6.94 14.07 -11.26
N LYS A 188 6.96 14.80 -12.40
CA LYS A 188 7.53 14.30 -13.66
C LYS A 188 9.04 14.23 -13.56
N GLY A 189 9.68 15.31 -13.11
CA GLY A 189 11.11 15.34 -12.80
C GLY A 189 11.49 14.27 -11.78
N TRP A 190 10.70 14.09 -10.73
CA TRP A 190 10.91 13.03 -9.75
C TRP A 190 10.86 11.62 -10.37
N ALA A 191 9.85 11.32 -11.19
CA ALA A 191 9.71 10.02 -11.84
C ALA A 191 10.91 9.71 -12.78
N HIS A 192 11.36 10.70 -13.55
CA HIS A 192 12.54 10.55 -14.41
C HIS A 192 13.83 10.44 -13.60
N GLY A 193 13.96 11.24 -12.53
CA GLY A 193 15.11 11.25 -11.65
C GLY A 193 15.27 9.93 -10.88
N LEU A 194 14.18 9.31 -10.42
CA LEU A 194 14.19 8.00 -9.74
C LEU A 194 14.77 6.91 -10.65
N LYS A 195 14.33 6.85 -11.91
CA LYS A 195 14.91 5.95 -12.91
C LYS A 195 16.39 6.26 -13.14
N LYS A 196 16.74 7.53 -13.39
CA LYS A 196 18.13 7.96 -13.65
C LYS A 196 19.04 7.63 -12.47
N ALA A 197 18.55 7.80 -11.25
CA ALA A 197 19.24 7.45 -10.02
C ALA A 197 19.35 5.94 -9.83
N GLY A 198 18.57 5.13 -10.57
CA GLY A 198 18.63 3.67 -10.62
C GLY A 198 17.79 2.99 -9.54
N TYR A 199 16.61 3.53 -9.25
CA TYR A 199 15.57 2.88 -8.45
C TYR A 199 15.01 1.63 -9.17
N ALA A 200 14.78 1.74 -10.47
CA ALA A 200 14.27 0.66 -11.32
C ALA A 200 15.03 0.57 -12.65
N THR A 201 15.12 -0.64 -13.20
CA THR A 201 15.75 -0.91 -14.50
C THR A 201 14.79 -0.74 -15.68
N ASP A 202 13.47 -0.85 -15.44
CA ASP A 202 12.45 -0.74 -16.49
C ASP A 202 12.51 0.65 -17.18
N PRO A 203 12.74 0.70 -18.50
CA PRO A 203 12.80 1.98 -19.20
C PRO A 203 11.50 2.78 -19.14
N ARG A 204 10.34 2.10 -18.96
CA ARG A 204 9.01 2.70 -18.85
C ARG A 204 8.63 3.11 -17.43
N TYR A 205 9.50 2.90 -16.44
CA TYR A 205 9.22 3.23 -15.04
C TYR A 205 8.69 4.66 -14.84
N PRO A 206 9.30 5.72 -15.42
CA PRO A 206 8.78 7.08 -15.28
C PRO A 206 7.37 7.24 -15.85
N ALA A 207 7.12 6.67 -17.04
CA ALA A 207 5.83 6.74 -17.69
C ALA A 207 4.73 6.01 -16.89
N LYS A 208 5.07 4.89 -16.23
CA LYS A 208 4.15 4.17 -15.34
C LYS A 208 3.78 5.01 -14.12
N LEU A 209 4.76 5.63 -13.46
CA LEU A 209 4.50 6.50 -12.31
C LEU A 209 3.67 7.72 -12.70
N ILE A 210 4.08 8.43 -13.76
CA ILE A 210 3.35 9.60 -14.28
C ILE A 210 1.91 9.20 -14.64
N GLY A 211 1.71 8.08 -15.32
CA GLY A 211 0.38 7.59 -15.66
C GLY A 211 -0.51 7.28 -14.46
N LEU A 212 0.04 6.74 -13.36
CA LEU A 212 -0.69 6.54 -12.12
C LEU A 212 -1.03 7.88 -11.44
N ILE A 213 -0.08 8.80 -11.38
CA ILE A 213 -0.26 10.13 -10.76
C ILE A 213 -1.34 10.92 -11.51
N GLU A 214 -1.31 10.91 -12.84
CA GLU A 214 -2.28 11.63 -13.66
C GLU A 214 -3.66 10.95 -13.61
N ARG A 215 -3.73 9.62 -13.73
CA ARG A 215 -5.00 8.87 -13.73
C ARG A 215 -5.79 9.04 -12.43
N TYR A 216 -5.12 8.94 -11.29
CA TYR A 216 -5.76 9.06 -9.97
C TYR A 216 -5.60 10.46 -9.37
N ASN A 217 -5.11 11.43 -10.14
CA ASN A 217 -4.87 12.81 -9.72
C ASN A 217 -4.11 12.90 -8.39
N LEU A 218 -3.05 12.10 -8.22
CA LEU A 218 -2.35 11.99 -6.93
C LEU A 218 -1.64 13.29 -6.53
N SER A 219 -1.29 14.14 -7.50
CA SER A 219 -0.69 15.47 -7.24
C SER A 219 -1.56 16.40 -6.39
N GLN A 220 -2.87 16.11 -6.29
CA GLN A 220 -3.76 16.86 -5.39
C GLN A 220 -3.32 16.75 -3.93
N TYR A 221 -2.71 15.62 -3.53
CA TYR A 221 -2.28 15.38 -2.17
C TYR A 221 -0.99 16.14 -1.84
N ASP A 222 -0.14 16.39 -2.83
CA ASP A 222 1.02 17.27 -2.70
C ASP A 222 0.54 18.71 -2.41
N ARG A 223 -0.37 19.21 -3.25
CA ARG A 223 -0.97 20.55 -3.08
C ARG A 223 -1.67 20.73 -1.73
N GLN A 224 -2.36 19.70 -1.23
CA GLN A 224 -2.95 19.73 0.11
C GLN A 224 -1.89 19.89 1.20
N VAL A 225 -0.76 19.20 1.11
CA VAL A 225 0.34 19.35 2.07
C VAL A 225 0.93 20.76 2.00
N LEU A 226 1.16 21.29 0.80
CA LEU A 226 1.73 22.62 0.59
C LEU A 226 0.79 23.75 1.03
N GLY A 227 -0.51 23.64 0.72
CA GLY A 227 -1.53 24.59 1.17
C GLY A 227 -1.71 24.58 2.70
N ASN A 228 -1.59 23.41 3.32
CA ASN A 228 -1.59 23.29 4.78
C ASN A 228 -0.31 23.89 5.38
N ALA A 229 0.85 23.70 4.75
CA ALA A 229 2.12 24.31 5.20
C ALA A 229 2.10 25.85 5.15
N TYR A 230 1.40 26.43 4.17
CA TYR A 230 1.14 27.89 4.13
C TYR A 230 0.24 28.35 5.28
N THR A 231 -0.83 27.61 5.57
CA THR A 231 -1.79 27.96 6.64
C THR A 231 -1.19 27.82 8.05
N GLN A 232 -0.25 26.89 8.25
CA GLN A 232 0.46 26.69 9.53
C GLN A 232 1.49 27.79 9.80
N ASN A 233 2.19 28.28 8.78
CA ASN A 233 3.18 29.36 8.94
C ASN A 233 2.57 30.74 9.25
N GLN A 234 1.28 30.94 9.00
CA GLN A 234 0.56 32.19 9.33
C GLN A 234 -0.20 32.14 10.67
N LYS A 235 -0.36 30.95 11.29
CA LYS A 235 -1.13 30.76 12.54
C LYS A 235 -0.29 30.76 13.84
N SER A 236 0.97 31.21 13.79
CA SER A 236 1.78 31.42 15.01
C SER A 236 1.57 32.81 15.66
N GLY A 237 0.76 33.70 15.07
CA GLY A 237 0.40 34.99 15.65
C GLY A 237 -1.08 35.07 16.06
N SER A 238 -1.34 34.96 17.37
CA SER A 238 -2.54 35.44 18.08
C SER A 238 -3.90 35.33 17.36
N LEU A 239 -4.57 34.18 17.47
CA LEU A 239 -5.98 34.03 17.09
C LEU A 239 -6.91 34.54 18.22
N LYS A 240 -7.44 35.75 18.05
CA LYS A 240 -8.80 36.05 18.51
C LYS A 240 -9.72 35.84 17.31
N ALA A 241 -10.38 34.69 17.23
CA ALA A 241 -11.44 34.41 16.28
C ALA A 241 -12.67 33.97 17.07
N ASP A 242 -13.79 34.61 16.78
CA ASP A 242 -15.09 34.40 17.40
C ASP A 242 -15.52 32.91 17.35
N HIS A 243 -15.76 32.34 18.53
CA HIS A 243 -15.82 30.89 18.75
C HIS A 243 -17.27 30.39 18.78
N THR A 244 -17.77 29.93 17.64
CA THR A 244 -18.87 28.95 17.64
C THR A 244 -18.41 27.65 16.99
N SER A 245 -18.12 26.67 17.85
CA SER A 245 -17.58 25.37 17.47
C SER A 245 -18.66 24.45 16.88
N ILE A 246 -18.47 23.96 15.65
CA ILE A 246 -19.34 22.91 15.07
C ILE A 246 -18.87 21.55 15.60
N ARG A 247 -19.81 20.79 16.19
CA ARG A 247 -19.56 19.46 16.77
C ARG A 247 -20.19 18.35 15.91
N TYR A 248 -19.46 17.26 15.77
CA TYR A 248 -19.89 15.99 15.18
C TYR A 248 -19.96 14.92 16.28
N THR A 249 -20.95 14.03 16.23
CA THR A 249 -21.06 12.92 17.18
C THR A 249 -20.70 11.62 16.48
N VAL A 250 -19.65 10.95 16.94
CA VAL A 250 -19.15 9.67 16.43
C VAL A 250 -20.27 8.64 16.45
N LYS A 251 -20.53 8.02 15.31
CA LYS A 251 -21.49 6.94 15.10
C LYS A 251 -20.76 5.61 14.99
N LYS A 252 -21.51 4.52 15.18
CA LYS A 252 -20.99 3.17 14.96
C LYS A 252 -20.58 3.04 13.48
N GLY A 253 -19.32 2.69 13.24
CA GLY A 253 -18.74 2.58 11.88
C GLY A 253 -17.83 3.75 11.51
N ASP A 254 -17.91 4.87 12.24
CA ASP A 254 -17.07 6.01 11.98
C ASP A 254 -15.59 5.69 12.25
N THR A 255 -14.75 6.23 11.38
CA THR A 255 -13.30 6.27 11.58
C THR A 255 -12.87 7.72 11.68
N LEU A 256 -11.79 7.97 12.42
CA LEU A 256 -11.21 9.30 12.52
C LEU A 256 -10.88 9.89 11.14
N TYR A 257 -10.44 9.03 10.22
CA TYR A 257 -10.26 9.39 8.82
C TYR A 257 -11.57 9.79 8.12
N GLY A 258 -12.63 8.97 8.25
CA GLY A 258 -13.92 9.25 7.61
C GLY A 258 -14.52 10.57 8.06
N ILE A 259 -14.45 10.86 9.36
CA ILE A 259 -14.91 12.14 9.93
C ILE A 259 -14.03 13.29 9.43
N ALA A 260 -12.70 13.14 9.46
CA ALA A 260 -11.79 14.16 8.98
C ALA A 260 -12.08 14.51 7.51
N LYS A 261 -12.21 13.50 6.66
CA LYS A 261 -12.56 13.64 5.24
C LYS A 261 -13.91 14.34 5.04
N GLN A 262 -14.96 13.92 5.76
CA GLN A 262 -16.29 14.52 5.67
C GLN A 262 -16.28 16.02 5.98
N HIS A 263 -15.38 16.43 6.88
CA HIS A 263 -15.27 17.81 7.33
C HIS A 263 -14.09 18.57 6.71
N ASN A 264 -13.47 18.01 5.66
CA ASN A 264 -12.34 18.59 4.95
C ASN A 264 -11.17 18.95 5.89
N LEU A 265 -10.92 18.09 6.87
CA LEU A 265 -9.79 18.13 7.79
C LEU A 265 -8.85 16.95 7.49
N THR A 266 -7.57 17.12 7.79
CA THR A 266 -6.67 15.98 7.96
C THR A 266 -6.93 15.26 9.28
N ILE A 267 -6.50 14.01 9.38
CA ILE A 267 -6.54 13.25 10.65
C ILE A 267 -5.87 14.05 11.76
N GLU A 268 -4.72 14.65 11.48
CA GLU A 268 -3.95 15.38 12.49
C GLU A 268 -4.63 16.68 12.89
N GLU A 269 -5.25 17.41 11.96
CA GLU A 269 -6.06 18.59 12.31
C GLU A 269 -7.27 18.22 13.16
N LEU A 270 -7.96 17.13 12.83
CA LEU A 270 -9.07 16.63 13.64
C LEU A 270 -8.59 16.18 15.04
N LYS A 271 -7.42 15.54 15.13
CA LYS A 271 -6.82 15.15 16.42
C LYS A 271 -6.43 16.36 17.25
N MET A 272 -5.71 17.31 16.67
CA MET A 272 -5.31 18.55 17.35
C MET A 272 -6.51 19.34 17.83
N LEU A 273 -7.55 19.47 16.99
CA LEU A 273 -8.79 20.18 17.33
C LEU A 273 -9.55 19.53 18.50
N ASN A 274 -9.31 18.24 18.76
CA ASN A 274 -9.98 17.46 19.80
C ASN A 274 -9.05 16.94 20.90
N ASN A 275 -7.79 17.36 20.90
CA ASN A 275 -6.74 16.84 21.79
C ASN A 275 -6.66 15.30 21.82
N LEU A 276 -6.81 14.64 20.66
CA LEU A 276 -6.72 13.19 20.54
C LEU A 276 -5.27 12.75 20.33
N ASN A 277 -4.81 11.83 21.16
CA ASN A 277 -3.46 11.25 21.06
C ASN A 277 -3.41 9.93 20.27
N SER A 278 -4.57 9.37 19.91
CA SER A 278 -4.71 8.16 19.11
C SER A 278 -5.81 8.30 18.06
N ASN A 279 -5.97 7.25 17.25
CA ASN A 279 -7.02 7.18 16.24
C ASN A 279 -8.30 6.53 16.76
N ASP A 280 -8.33 6.17 18.05
CA ASP A 280 -9.45 5.46 18.65
C ASP A 280 -10.61 6.43 18.90
N LEU A 281 -11.80 6.02 18.49
CA LEU A 281 -13.02 6.79 18.67
C LEU A 281 -14.05 5.96 19.44
N ALA A 282 -14.65 6.56 20.46
CA ALA A 282 -15.78 5.97 21.15
C ALA A 282 -17.08 6.36 20.45
N ILE A 283 -17.99 5.40 20.27
CA ILE A 283 -19.35 5.70 19.78
C ILE A 283 -20.01 6.69 20.74
N GLY A 284 -20.57 7.77 20.19
CA GLY A 284 -21.16 8.88 20.95
C GLY A 284 -20.17 9.97 21.36
N GLN A 285 -18.86 9.80 21.12
CA GLN A 285 -17.86 10.83 21.34
C GLN A 285 -18.17 12.07 20.50
N LYS A 286 -18.10 13.25 21.09
CA LYS A 286 -18.29 14.52 20.38
C LYS A 286 -16.93 15.05 19.94
N LEU A 287 -16.78 15.27 18.65
CA LEU A 287 -15.61 15.87 18.04
C LEU A 287 -15.94 17.26 17.51
N TYR A 288 -15.10 18.23 17.82
CA TYR A 288 -14.99 19.48 17.09
C TYR A 288 -14.50 19.18 15.68
N VAL A 289 -15.25 19.60 14.67
CA VAL A 289 -14.95 19.31 13.25
C VAL A 289 -14.77 20.57 12.43
N LYS A 290 -14.93 21.74 13.05
CA LYS A 290 -14.63 23.03 12.44
C LYS A 290 -14.44 24.08 13.53
N SER A 291 -13.36 24.85 13.42
CA SER A 291 -13.37 26.26 13.78
C SER A 291 -13.36 27.01 12.46
N LEU A 292 -14.26 27.98 12.28
CA LEU A 292 -14.11 28.92 11.16
C LEU A 292 -12.87 29.80 11.41
#